data_AF-A0ABD3R5R0-F1
#
_entry.id   AF-A0ABD3R5R0-F1
#
_cell.length_a   1.000
_cell.length_b   1.000
_cell.length_c   1.000
_cell.angle_alpha   90.00
_cell.angle_beta   90.00
_cell.angle_gamma   90.00
#
_symmetry.space_group_name_H-M   'P 1'
#
loop_
_entity.id
_entity.type
_entity.pdbx_description
1 polymer ?
#
loop_
_entity_poly.entity_id
_entity_poly.type
_entity_poly.pdbx_seq_one_letter_code
_entity_poly.pdbx_strand_id
1 'polypeptide(L)'
;MEGCRFHATIAFRPPHDVEYDVLAVDDDGSFQSVPLDVYSPQFDRVFSYSLSYPTPPPTTTTNDDDDDDDDCVYHDDDDDVVLRLRPRNDRHDPNKFVERSLLLALGYIRRTMGGCAFHSRLKRRRRYAISDLAPPSSVGSSSMSLALAIKLRADNDFYSQITNLRERGLDLTPHSLEMLEPFLPCPKDESTGDLIVNKTGMGSSAALVASLVGALLQFFGVVSLPARVDMEDGGGGDETDGSCVDMVRRDGLRIAHNLSQICHCYAQGKVGSGFDISSAVYGTHIYTRFSEAFVDEFLERVESSSRDGKGDDLQLSGELSRRLVALVNSDEWDCTVTPFSLPPGLEVLMADICGGSESPSMARGILEWKKKKRKVGFMDDYYWKDLKRCNKRIVSLLTDQFASQSFHDGLRRDGAEIISIRTAEQWKKPMPSSWHLFEGSSWDVALKLSDLRMAFLECRQNLKGMGNSAGVPVEPDEQTAVANATMALPGVVAAGVPGAGGYDALFVIYVKGPATCGGKSDRVRDQIGNLWRDMSDGSNERVLCPLSVRAAGSGGGLCATKLKW
;
A
#
# COMPACT_ATOMS: atom_id res chain seq x y z
N MET A 1 11.46 2.37 14.40
CA MET A 1 10.57 1.53 13.54
C MET A 1 9.13 2.05 13.47
N GLU A 2 8.79 3.03 14.31
CA GLU A 2 7.43 3.58 14.43
C GLU A 2 6.88 4.04 13.06
N GLY A 3 5.67 3.57 12.74
CA GLY A 3 4.92 3.98 11.56
C GLY A 3 5.31 3.34 10.21
N CYS A 4 6.14 2.29 10.16
CA CYS A 4 6.33 1.53 8.91
C CYS A 4 5.44 0.29 8.90
N ARG A 5 4.45 0.27 8.00
CA ARG A 5 3.40 -0.77 7.95
C ARG A 5 3.73 -1.93 7.01
N PHE A 6 4.58 -1.73 6.02
CA PHE A 6 5.02 -2.81 5.13
C PHE A 6 6.51 -2.63 4.80
N HIS A 7 7.28 -3.72 4.89
CA HIS A 7 8.73 -3.71 4.70
C HIS A 7 9.15 -4.67 3.61
N ALA A 8 10.03 -4.20 2.75
CA ALA A 8 10.79 -5.04 1.83
C ALA A 8 12.28 -4.80 2.09
N THR A 9 13.01 -5.85 2.42
CA THR A 9 14.48 -5.80 2.58
C THR A 9 15.12 -6.75 1.59
N ILE A 10 16.24 -6.32 0.99
CA ILE A 10 16.93 -7.07 -0.05
C ILE A 10 18.36 -7.29 0.40
N ALA A 11 18.83 -8.54 0.37
CA ALA A 11 20.18 -8.92 0.71
C ALA A 11 20.58 -10.16 -0.10
N PHE A 12 21.88 -10.46 -0.16
CA PHE A 12 22.32 -11.78 -0.61
C PHE A 12 22.41 -12.70 0.62
N ARG A 13 21.81 -13.89 0.52
CA ARG A 13 21.75 -14.88 1.61
C ARG A 13 21.96 -16.29 1.03
N PRO A 14 22.33 -17.29 1.86
CA PRO A 14 22.24 -18.68 1.42
C PRO A 14 20.86 -18.99 0.85
N PRO A 15 20.75 -19.70 -0.29
CA PRO A 15 19.48 -20.06 -0.87
C PRO A 15 18.65 -20.93 0.09
N HIS A 16 17.33 -20.79 0.06
CA HIS A 16 16.42 -21.56 0.92
C HIS A 16 16.45 -23.05 0.59
N ASP A 17 16.32 -23.39 -0.69
CA ASP A 17 16.47 -24.76 -1.20
C ASP A 17 17.86 -24.98 -1.79
N VAL A 18 18.53 -26.02 -1.29
CA VAL A 18 19.93 -26.40 -1.60
C VAL A 18 20.00 -27.43 -2.75
N GLU A 19 18.86 -27.93 -3.25
CA GLU A 19 18.80 -29.07 -4.18
C GLU A 19 19.17 -28.75 -5.65
N TYR A 20 19.35 -27.48 -6.02
CA TYR A 20 19.75 -27.10 -7.37
C TYR A 20 21.01 -26.25 -7.39
N ASP A 21 21.93 -26.62 -8.30
CA ASP A 21 23.28 -26.09 -8.39
C ASP A 21 23.31 -24.58 -8.71
N VAL A 22 24.40 -23.99 -8.28
CA VAL A 22 24.68 -22.58 -8.09
C VAL A 22 25.01 -21.95 -9.43
N LEU A 23 24.24 -20.94 -9.87
CA LEU A 23 24.49 -20.20 -11.11
C LEU A 23 24.62 -21.12 -12.34
N ALA A 24 23.54 -21.82 -12.69
CA ALA A 24 23.49 -22.48 -14.00
C ALA A 24 23.59 -21.41 -15.10
N VAL A 25 24.63 -21.52 -15.91
CA VAL A 25 24.63 -20.92 -17.24
C VAL A 25 23.76 -21.86 -18.09
N ASP A 26 22.85 -21.33 -18.91
CA ASP A 26 22.11 -22.17 -19.86
C ASP A 26 23.14 -22.98 -20.72
N ASP A 27 22.78 -24.17 -21.19
CA ASP A 27 23.71 -25.13 -21.86
C ASP A 27 24.53 -24.52 -23.02
N ASP A 28 24.09 -23.38 -23.58
CA ASP A 28 24.72 -22.66 -24.68
C ASP A 28 25.57 -21.44 -24.25
N GLY A 29 25.67 -21.13 -22.96
CA GLY A 29 26.43 -19.97 -22.48
C GLY A 29 25.69 -18.62 -22.49
N SER A 30 24.49 -18.58 -23.07
CA SER A 30 23.86 -17.31 -23.48
C SER A 30 23.18 -16.55 -22.34
N PHE A 31 22.73 -17.25 -21.29
CA PHE A 31 22.08 -16.66 -20.12
C PHE A 31 22.87 -16.96 -18.84
N GLN A 32 22.95 -15.97 -17.96
CA GLN A 32 23.34 -16.15 -16.57
C GLN A 32 22.09 -16.25 -15.70
N SER A 33 22.04 -17.23 -14.80
CA SER A 33 21.00 -17.33 -13.78
C SER A 33 21.51 -16.95 -12.38
N VAL A 34 20.65 -16.30 -11.57
CA VAL A 34 20.84 -16.04 -10.14
C VAL A 34 19.64 -16.58 -9.35
N PRO A 35 19.84 -17.38 -8.28
CA PRO A 35 18.74 -17.78 -7.40
C PRO A 35 18.11 -16.55 -6.74
N LEU A 36 16.78 -16.49 -6.67
CA LEU A 36 16.02 -15.40 -6.08
C LEU A 36 14.98 -15.98 -5.13
N ASP A 37 15.05 -15.59 -3.85
CA ASP A 37 14.16 -16.11 -2.82
C ASP A 37 13.35 -14.98 -2.19
N VAL A 38 12.02 -15.12 -2.17
CA VAL A 38 11.13 -14.15 -1.51
C VAL A 38 10.52 -14.77 -0.26
N TYR A 39 10.94 -14.29 0.91
CA TYR A 39 10.51 -14.74 2.22
C TYR A 39 9.33 -13.90 2.68
N SER A 40 8.21 -14.54 3.04
CA SER A 40 7.08 -13.88 3.67
C SER A 40 6.77 -14.51 5.02
N PRO A 41 7.20 -13.90 6.14
CA PRO A 41 6.91 -14.42 7.48
C PRO A 41 5.41 -14.50 7.79
N GLN A 42 4.59 -13.61 7.22
CA GLN A 42 3.14 -13.66 7.43
C GLN A 42 2.50 -14.94 6.91
N PHE A 43 3.03 -15.45 5.78
CA PHE A 43 2.56 -16.68 5.18
C PHE A 43 3.44 -17.88 5.56
N ASP A 44 4.47 -17.70 6.39
CA ASP A 44 5.42 -18.77 6.73
C ASP A 44 5.94 -19.52 5.48
N ARG A 45 6.28 -18.75 4.43
CA ARG A 45 6.58 -19.27 3.09
C ARG A 45 7.76 -18.57 2.43
N VAL A 46 8.44 -19.32 1.56
CA VAL A 46 9.49 -18.83 0.67
C VAL A 46 9.09 -19.14 -0.77
N PHE A 47 9.10 -18.11 -1.62
CA PHE A 47 8.92 -18.26 -3.06
C PHE A 47 10.29 -18.28 -3.74
N SER A 48 10.66 -19.42 -4.34
CA SER A 48 12.00 -19.67 -4.86
C SER A 48 12.01 -19.62 -6.39
N TYR A 49 12.79 -18.71 -6.96
CA TYR A 49 12.91 -18.46 -8.40
C TYR A 49 14.35 -18.51 -8.90
N SER A 50 14.49 -18.74 -10.20
CA SER A 50 15.70 -18.62 -11.00
C SER A 50 15.52 -17.39 -11.89
N LEU A 51 16.33 -16.35 -11.65
CA LEU A 51 16.34 -15.13 -12.44
C LEU A 51 17.42 -15.25 -13.52
N SER A 52 17.03 -15.46 -14.77
CA SER A 52 17.97 -15.56 -15.89
C SER A 52 17.94 -14.32 -16.78
N TYR A 53 19.12 -13.86 -17.22
CA TYR A 53 19.29 -12.74 -18.14
C TYR A 53 20.47 -12.99 -19.09
N PRO A 54 20.49 -12.39 -20.30
CA PRO A 54 21.59 -12.58 -21.25
C PRO A 54 22.93 -12.17 -20.65
N THR A 55 23.94 -13.01 -20.85
CA THR A 55 25.31 -12.73 -20.40
C THR A 55 25.88 -11.60 -21.27
N PRO A 56 26.45 -10.53 -20.67
CA PRO A 56 27.19 -9.55 -21.45
C PRO A 56 28.34 -10.24 -22.21
N PRO A 57 28.65 -9.82 -23.45
CA PRO A 57 29.78 -10.37 -24.18
C PRO A 57 31.07 -10.14 -23.37
N PRO A 58 32.04 -11.08 -23.39
CA PRO A 58 33.29 -10.90 -22.67
C PRO A 58 34.00 -9.64 -23.18
N THR A 59 34.15 -8.64 -22.32
CA THR A 59 34.99 -7.48 -22.60
C THR A 59 36.44 -7.94 -22.65
N THR A 60 37.20 -7.50 -23.65
CA THR A 60 38.57 -7.96 -23.93
C THR A 60 39.65 -7.27 -23.07
N THR A 61 39.26 -6.58 -22.00
CA THR A 61 40.16 -5.86 -21.11
C THR A 61 40.13 -6.49 -19.72
N THR A 62 41.07 -7.40 -19.51
CA THR A 62 41.47 -7.87 -18.18
C THR A 62 42.09 -6.72 -17.39
N ASN A 63 41.35 -6.17 -16.44
CA ASN A 63 41.82 -5.67 -15.16
C ASN A 63 40.61 -5.67 -14.21
N ASP A 64 40.60 -6.60 -13.24
CA ASP A 64 39.52 -6.78 -12.27
C ASP A 64 39.38 -5.62 -11.24
N ASP A 65 40.16 -4.54 -11.40
CA ASP A 65 40.31 -3.44 -10.46
C ASP A 65 39.96 -2.05 -11.02
N ASP A 66 39.61 -1.91 -12.31
CA ASP A 66 39.22 -0.61 -12.87
C ASP A 66 37.69 -0.44 -12.83
N ASP A 67 37.26 0.47 -11.95
CA ASP A 67 35.88 0.77 -11.56
C ASP A 67 35.12 1.67 -12.55
N ASP A 68 35.63 1.83 -13.77
CA ASP A 68 35.03 2.71 -14.77
C ASP A 68 33.98 1.96 -15.60
N ASP A 69 32.84 2.64 -15.81
CA ASP A 69 31.72 2.27 -16.69
C ASP A 69 32.24 2.08 -18.13
N ASP A 70 32.88 0.95 -18.41
CA ASP A 70 33.36 0.63 -19.75
C ASP A 70 32.14 0.40 -20.66
N ASP A 71 32.17 1.07 -21.81
CA ASP A 71 31.06 1.40 -22.70
C ASP A 71 30.57 0.18 -23.51
N CYS A 72 30.24 -0.92 -22.83
CA CYS A 72 29.66 -2.11 -23.46
C CYS A 72 28.19 -1.86 -23.79
N VAL A 73 27.97 -1.28 -24.97
CA VAL A 73 26.65 -1.10 -25.56
C VAL A 73 26.10 -2.46 -25.98
N TYR A 74 25.38 -3.11 -25.06
CA TYR A 74 24.55 -4.27 -25.39
C TYR A 74 23.20 -3.78 -25.91
N HIS A 75 22.93 -3.99 -27.19
CA HIS A 75 21.61 -3.72 -27.74
C HIS A 75 20.70 -4.92 -27.46
N ASP A 76 19.72 -4.75 -26.56
CA ASP A 76 18.61 -5.71 -26.54
C ASP A 76 17.75 -5.44 -27.78
N ASP A 77 17.87 -6.32 -28.78
CA ASP A 77 17.03 -6.37 -29.96
C ASP A 77 15.57 -6.66 -29.57
N ASP A 78 14.64 -6.33 -30.48
CA ASP A 78 13.21 -6.39 -30.19
C ASP A 78 12.68 -7.78 -29.82
N ASP A 79 13.22 -8.79 -30.50
CA ASP A 79 12.78 -10.17 -30.40
C ASP A 79 13.52 -10.95 -29.29
N ASP A 80 14.57 -10.38 -28.71
CA ASP A 80 15.40 -11.07 -27.71
C ASP A 80 14.76 -11.08 -26.33
N VAL A 81 14.89 -12.20 -25.62
CA VAL A 81 14.43 -12.31 -24.23
C VAL A 81 15.47 -11.68 -23.32
N VAL A 82 15.08 -10.59 -22.65
CA VAL A 82 16.00 -9.84 -21.78
C VAL A 82 15.95 -10.28 -20.32
N LEU A 83 14.89 -10.97 -19.91
CA LEU A 83 14.71 -11.47 -18.56
C LEU A 83 13.79 -12.70 -18.54
N ARG A 84 14.16 -13.72 -17.76
CA ARG A 84 13.31 -14.88 -17.44
C ARG A 84 13.24 -15.06 -15.93
N LEU A 85 12.04 -15.37 -15.44
CA LEU A 85 11.79 -15.74 -14.06
C LEU A 85 11.12 -17.11 -14.06
N ARG A 86 11.84 -18.12 -13.56
CA ARG A 86 11.36 -19.51 -13.51
C ARG A 86 11.27 -20.01 -12.07
N PRO A 87 10.22 -20.73 -11.66
CA PRO A 87 10.21 -21.42 -10.38
C PRO A 87 11.40 -22.39 -10.25
N ARG A 88 11.98 -22.52 -9.05
CA ARG A 88 13.07 -23.50 -8.80
C ARG A 88 12.57 -24.89 -8.41
N ASN A 89 11.30 -25.02 -8.01
CA ASN A 89 10.74 -26.26 -7.48
C ASN A 89 9.46 -26.64 -8.24
N ASP A 90 9.22 -27.93 -8.45
CA ASP A 90 8.00 -28.44 -9.11
C ASP A 90 6.72 -28.21 -8.29
N ARG A 91 6.85 -28.10 -6.95
CA ARG A 91 5.75 -27.76 -6.03
C ARG A 91 5.68 -26.26 -5.77
N HIS A 92 5.71 -25.47 -6.84
CA HIS A 92 5.64 -24.01 -6.75
C HIS A 92 4.21 -23.55 -6.51
N ASP A 93 4.00 -22.75 -5.45
CA ASP A 93 2.73 -22.05 -5.23
C ASP A 93 2.90 -20.57 -5.57
N PRO A 94 2.50 -20.14 -6.78
CA PRO A 94 2.85 -18.83 -7.30
C PRO A 94 2.11 -17.71 -6.56
N ASN A 95 2.82 -16.63 -6.26
CA ASN A 95 2.19 -15.37 -5.91
C ASN A 95 2.30 -14.40 -7.08
N LYS A 96 1.20 -14.28 -7.84
CA LYS A 96 1.14 -13.40 -9.02
C LYS A 96 1.55 -11.95 -8.75
N PHE A 97 1.33 -11.41 -7.55
CA PHE A 97 1.75 -10.04 -7.21
C PHE A 97 3.26 -9.95 -6.98
N VAL A 98 3.90 -11.02 -6.50
CA VAL A 98 5.36 -11.11 -6.36
C VAL A 98 5.99 -11.29 -7.74
N GLU A 99 5.62 -12.33 -8.48
CA GLU A 99 6.28 -12.73 -9.72
C GLU A 99 6.20 -11.68 -10.82
N ARG A 100 5.01 -11.12 -11.02
CA ARG A 100 4.79 -10.10 -12.05
C ARG A 100 5.50 -8.80 -11.70
N SER A 101 5.58 -8.47 -10.41
CA SER A 101 6.35 -7.31 -9.96
C SER A 101 7.85 -7.56 -10.08
N LEU A 102 8.35 -8.76 -9.77
CA LEU A 102 9.75 -9.12 -9.98
C LEU A 102 10.13 -9.02 -11.45
N LEU A 103 9.34 -9.63 -12.34
CA LEU A 103 9.59 -9.64 -13.78
C LEU A 103 9.67 -8.22 -14.35
N LEU A 104 8.63 -7.40 -14.10
CA LEU A 104 8.57 -6.05 -14.66
C LEU A 104 9.58 -5.11 -13.99
N ALA A 105 9.75 -5.17 -12.67
CA ALA A 105 10.67 -4.27 -11.99
C ALA A 105 12.13 -4.56 -12.33
N LEU A 106 12.55 -5.82 -12.31
CA LEU A 106 13.92 -6.19 -12.70
C LEU A 106 14.15 -5.95 -14.20
N GLY A 107 13.13 -6.15 -15.04
CA GLY A 107 13.19 -5.84 -16.47
C GLY A 107 13.37 -4.35 -16.74
N TYR A 108 12.61 -3.50 -16.06
CA TYR A 108 12.78 -2.04 -16.08
C TYR A 108 14.17 -1.64 -15.60
N ILE A 109 14.62 -2.17 -14.46
CA ILE A 109 15.94 -1.86 -13.88
C ILE A 109 17.07 -2.23 -14.85
N ARG A 110 17.04 -3.46 -15.40
CA ARG A 110 18.07 -3.93 -16.35
C ARG A 110 18.12 -3.05 -17.59
N ARG A 111 16.96 -2.68 -18.15
CA ARG A 111 16.89 -1.84 -19.36
C ARG A 111 17.36 -0.41 -19.09
N THR A 112 16.93 0.18 -17.98
CA THR A 112 17.29 1.57 -17.61
C THR A 112 18.77 1.72 -17.28
N MET A 113 19.38 0.73 -16.62
CA MET A 113 20.81 0.77 -16.28
C MET A 113 21.73 0.23 -17.38
N GLY A 114 21.20 -0.57 -18.31
CA GLY A 114 21.98 -1.37 -19.25
C GLY A 114 22.36 -2.74 -18.67
N GLY A 115 22.43 -3.74 -19.55
CA GLY A 115 22.68 -5.14 -19.17
C GLY A 115 24.03 -5.36 -18.47
N CYS A 116 25.08 -4.69 -18.92
CA CYS A 116 26.41 -4.73 -18.29
C CYS A 116 26.39 -4.18 -16.85
N ALA A 117 25.85 -2.97 -16.66
CA ALA A 117 25.79 -2.33 -15.34
C ALA A 117 24.94 -3.14 -14.36
N PHE A 118 23.82 -3.69 -14.83
CA PHE A 118 22.98 -4.61 -14.05
C PHE A 118 23.76 -5.83 -13.56
N HIS A 119 24.46 -6.51 -14.47
CA HIS A 119 25.30 -7.68 -14.17
C HIS A 119 26.43 -7.34 -13.18
N SER A 120 27.16 -6.27 -13.44
CA SER A 120 28.27 -5.81 -12.59
C SER A 120 27.78 -5.43 -11.19
N ARG A 121 26.61 -4.80 -11.07
CA ARG A 121 25.99 -4.45 -9.78
C ARG A 121 25.61 -5.70 -8.97
N LEU A 122 25.02 -6.71 -9.62
CA LEU A 122 24.70 -7.99 -8.97
C LEU A 122 25.97 -8.68 -8.47
N LYS A 123 27.00 -8.82 -9.31
CA LYS A 123 28.29 -9.42 -8.93
C LYS A 123 28.95 -8.68 -7.77
N ARG A 124 29.00 -7.34 -7.83
CA ARG A 124 29.60 -6.49 -6.79
C ARG A 124 28.90 -6.68 -5.44
N ARG A 125 27.56 -6.58 -5.42
CA ARG A 125 26.79 -6.76 -4.18
C ARG A 125 26.88 -8.19 -3.63
N ARG A 126 26.92 -9.20 -4.51
CA ARG A 126 27.16 -10.59 -4.10
C ARG A 126 28.54 -10.77 -3.46
N ARG A 127 29.60 -10.19 -4.05
CA ARG A 127 30.97 -10.21 -3.47
C ARG A 127 31.00 -9.61 -2.07
N TYR A 128 30.39 -8.43 -1.87
CA TYR A 128 30.30 -7.81 -0.55
C TYR A 128 29.56 -8.68 0.48
N ALA A 129 28.49 -9.37 0.07
CA ALA A 129 27.79 -10.27 0.98
C ALA A 129 28.63 -11.51 1.34
N ILE A 130 29.43 -12.04 0.40
CA ILE A 130 30.37 -13.14 0.70
C ILE A 130 31.41 -12.68 1.72
N SER A 131 31.98 -11.47 1.57
CA SER A 131 32.95 -10.95 2.54
C SER A 131 32.33 -10.73 3.93
N ASP A 132 31.06 -10.31 4.00
CA ASP A 132 30.36 -10.09 5.26
C ASP A 132 29.95 -11.40 5.96
N LEU A 133 29.69 -12.48 5.20
CA LEU A 133 29.21 -13.77 5.71
C LEU A 133 30.35 -14.78 5.97
N ALA A 134 31.52 -14.62 5.33
CA ALA A 134 32.63 -15.56 5.46
C ALA A 134 33.36 -15.41 6.82
N PRO A 135 33.68 -16.51 7.52
CA PRO A 135 34.49 -16.44 8.74
C PRO A 135 35.93 -15.97 8.40
N PRO A 136 36.61 -15.24 9.31
CA PRO A 136 37.92 -14.62 9.05
C PRO A 136 39.08 -15.60 8.80
N SER A 137 38.84 -16.91 8.79
CA SER A 137 39.86 -17.97 8.66
C SER A 137 39.70 -18.88 7.43
N SER A 138 38.69 -18.69 6.58
CA SER A 138 38.54 -19.50 5.36
C SER A 138 39.24 -18.86 4.16
N VAL A 139 40.52 -19.18 3.98
CA VAL A 139 41.26 -18.96 2.73
C VAL A 139 40.65 -19.89 1.66
N GLY A 140 39.68 -19.38 0.89
CA GLY A 140 39.01 -20.14 -0.18
C GLY A 140 37.50 -19.90 -0.40
N SER A 141 36.92 -18.78 0.04
CA SER A 141 35.46 -18.50 0.02
C SER A 141 34.81 -18.29 -1.38
N SER A 142 35.46 -18.69 -2.47
CA SER A 142 34.96 -18.51 -3.85
C SER A 142 33.76 -19.40 -4.22
N SER A 143 33.29 -20.29 -3.31
CA SER A 143 32.26 -21.30 -3.60
C SER A 143 30.91 -21.10 -2.88
N MET A 144 30.67 -19.96 -2.21
CA MET A 144 29.39 -19.77 -1.50
C MET A 144 28.25 -19.43 -2.49
N SER A 145 27.28 -20.33 -2.59
CA SER A 145 26.01 -20.05 -3.26
C SER A 145 25.24 -19.00 -2.49
N LEU A 146 24.87 -17.91 -3.14
CA LEU A 146 24.02 -16.89 -2.55
C LEU A 146 22.85 -16.60 -3.50
N ALA A 147 21.65 -16.55 -2.94
CA ALA A 147 20.45 -16.06 -3.59
C ALA A 147 20.31 -14.56 -3.37
N LEU A 148 19.72 -13.86 -4.34
CA LEU A 148 19.11 -12.55 -4.13
C LEU A 148 17.85 -12.76 -3.29
N ALA A 149 17.99 -12.54 -1.99
CA ALA A 149 16.94 -12.77 -1.02
C ALA A 149 16.16 -11.46 -0.77
N ILE A 150 14.83 -11.57 -0.75
CA ILE A 150 13.89 -10.49 -0.49
C ILE A 150 12.98 -10.89 0.67
N LYS A 151 12.90 -10.11 1.73
CA LYS A 151 12.00 -10.37 2.85
C LYS A 151 10.88 -9.34 2.88
N LEU A 152 9.65 -9.83 2.75
CA LEU A 152 8.42 -9.03 2.74
C LEU A 152 7.69 -9.20 4.08
N ARG A 153 7.55 -8.11 4.86
CA ARG A 153 6.84 -8.11 6.14
C ARG A 153 5.68 -7.13 6.12
N ALA A 154 4.49 -7.62 6.40
CA ALA A 154 3.28 -6.83 6.57
C ALA A 154 2.93 -6.66 8.06
N ASP A 155 2.57 -5.44 8.45
CA ASP A 155 2.04 -5.11 9.77
C ASP A 155 0.68 -5.77 10.03
N ASN A 156 0.33 -5.89 11.31
CA ASN A 156 -0.86 -6.60 11.76
C ASN A 156 -2.16 -6.00 11.21
N ASP A 157 -2.19 -4.72 10.84
CA ASP A 157 -3.39 -4.06 10.30
C ASP A 157 -3.81 -4.56 8.91
N PHE A 158 -2.97 -5.31 8.19
CA PHE A 158 -3.30 -5.86 6.88
C PHE A 158 -4.10 -7.17 6.93
N TYR A 159 -4.09 -7.86 8.07
CA TYR A 159 -4.76 -9.15 8.27
C TYR A 159 -5.49 -9.18 9.62
N SER A 160 -6.66 -9.81 9.67
CA SER A 160 -7.48 -9.84 10.88
C SER A 160 -6.72 -10.43 12.07
N GLN A 161 -6.78 -9.76 13.22
CA GLN A 161 -6.13 -10.17 14.47
C GLN A 161 -7.09 -10.81 15.48
N ILE A 162 -8.35 -11.05 15.08
CA ILE A 162 -9.38 -11.60 15.95
C ILE A 162 -8.95 -12.93 16.57
N THR A 163 -8.41 -13.85 15.77
CA THR A 163 -7.93 -15.16 16.25
C THR A 163 -6.82 -14.98 17.29
N ASN A 164 -5.80 -14.16 16.98
CA ASN A 164 -4.68 -13.88 17.88
C ASN A 164 -5.12 -13.29 19.22
N LEU A 165 -6.11 -12.40 19.23
CA LEU A 165 -6.67 -11.80 20.44
C LEU A 165 -7.47 -12.81 21.26
N ARG A 166 -8.33 -13.60 20.61
CA ARG A 166 -9.17 -14.61 21.27
C ARG A 166 -8.35 -15.71 21.92
N GLU A 167 -7.32 -16.22 21.24
CA GLU A 167 -6.40 -17.23 21.79
C GLU A 167 -5.66 -16.73 23.04
N ARG A 168 -5.40 -15.42 23.11
CA ARG A 168 -4.78 -14.77 24.27
C ARG A 168 -5.78 -14.34 25.35
N GLY A 169 -7.08 -14.61 25.16
CA GLY A 169 -8.14 -14.19 26.08
C GLY A 169 -8.30 -12.67 26.19
N LEU A 170 -7.98 -11.94 25.12
CA LEU A 170 -8.03 -10.47 25.07
C LEU A 170 -9.29 -9.97 24.37
N ASP A 171 -9.86 -8.89 24.88
CA ASP A 171 -11.01 -8.22 24.27
C ASP A 171 -10.65 -7.57 22.94
N LEU A 172 -11.64 -7.40 22.05
CA LEU A 172 -11.48 -6.75 20.74
C LEU A 172 -11.49 -5.21 20.86
N THR A 173 -10.46 -4.67 21.53
CA THR A 173 -10.32 -3.24 21.79
C THR A 173 -9.03 -2.68 21.18
N PRO A 174 -8.94 -1.35 20.92
CA PRO A 174 -7.69 -0.75 20.47
C PRO A 174 -6.53 -1.01 21.44
N HIS A 175 -6.79 -1.04 22.74
CA HIS A 175 -5.78 -1.30 23.76
C HIS A 175 -5.21 -2.72 23.66
N SER A 176 -6.07 -3.72 23.44
CA SER A 176 -5.63 -5.11 23.29
C SER A 176 -4.76 -5.33 22.07
N LEU A 177 -5.06 -4.66 20.95
CA LEU A 177 -4.27 -4.74 19.73
C LEU A 177 -2.85 -4.18 19.91
N GLU A 178 -2.71 -3.11 20.69
CA GLU A 178 -1.41 -2.53 21.02
C GLU A 178 -0.53 -3.46 21.87
N MET A 179 -1.11 -4.50 22.49
CA MET A 179 -0.36 -5.52 23.23
C MET A 179 0.19 -6.65 22.34
N LEU A 180 -0.29 -6.78 21.10
CA LEU A 180 0.18 -7.81 20.18
C LEU A 180 1.58 -7.49 19.68
N GLU A 181 2.38 -8.54 19.47
CA GLU A 181 3.67 -8.41 18.82
C GLU A 181 3.48 -7.90 17.37
N PRO A 182 4.38 -7.04 16.86
CA PRO A 182 4.27 -6.56 15.50
C PRO A 182 4.64 -7.67 14.50
N PHE A 183 4.00 -7.65 13.32
CA PHE A 183 4.25 -8.57 12.20
C PHE A 183 3.94 -10.06 12.51
N LEU A 184 2.85 -10.33 13.23
CA LEU A 184 2.42 -11.70 13.52
C LEU A 184 2.14 -12.51 12.24
N PRO A 185 2.42 -13.83 12.24
CA PRO A 185 2.00 -14.71 11.17
C PRO A 185 0.47 -14.83 11.10
N CYS A 186 -0.05 -15.15 9.92
CA CYS A 186 -1.45 -15.52 9.79
C CYS A 186 -1.70 -16.85 10.55
N PRO A 187 -2.84 -17.00 11.23
CA PRO A 187 -3.18 -18.23 11.92
C PRO A 187 -3.33 -19.39 10.91
N LYS A 188 -3.13 -20.62 11.39
CA LYS A 188 -3.35 -21.84 10.60
C LYS A 188 -4.61 -22.54 11.09
N ASP A 189 -5.39 -23.11 10.18
CA ASP A 189 -6.52 -23.96 10.52
C ASP A 189 -6.03 -25.21 11.25
N GLU A 190 -6.58 -25.51 12.42
CA GLU A 190 -6.13 -26.65 13.23
C GLU A 190 -6.37 -28.02 12.56
N SER A 191 -7.35 -28.08 11.65
CA SER A 191 -7.75 -29.34 11.00
C SER A 191 -7.01 -29.59 9.68
N THR A 192 -6.77 -28.54 8.88
CA THR A 192 -6.10 -28.68 7.58
C THR A 192 -4.62 -28.27 7.61
N GLY A 193 -4.22 -27.45 8.59
CA GLY A 193 -2.91 -26.83 8.64
C GLY A 193 -2.72 -25.67 7.66
N ASP A 194 -3.76 -25.32 6.89
CA ASP A 194 -3.71 -24.24 5.90
C ASP A 194 -3.78 -22.87 6.57
N LEU A 195 -3.17 -21.87 5.92
CA LEU A 195 -3.20 -20.50 6.42
C LEU A 195 -4.58 -19.88 6.26
N ILE A 196 -5.09 -19.31 7.35
CA ILE A 196 -6.31 -18.51 7.38
C ILE A 196 -5.94 -17.06 7.07
N VAL A 197 -6.12 -16.66 5.81
CA VAL A 197 -5.76 -15.31 5.33
C VAL A 197 -6.99 -14.43 5.23
N ASN A 198 -7.36 -13.81 6.36
CA ASN A 198 -8.44 -12.83 6.41
C ASN A 198 -7.90 -11.42 6.21
N LYS A 199 -8.10 -10.85 5.02
CA LYS A 199 -7.65 -9.48 4.70
C LYS A 199 -8.61 -8.45 5.28
N THR A 200 -8.08 -7.35 5.78
CA THR A 200 -8.84 -6.23 6.38
C THR A 200 -9.34 -5.19 5.37
N GLY A 201 -9.05 -5.38 4.07
CA GLY A 201 -9.36 -4.38 3.04
C GLY A 201 -8.40 -3.19 2.96
N MET A 202 -7.31 -3.18 3.74
CA MET A 202 -6.33 -2.07 3.80
C MET A 202 -5.35 -1.99 2.61
N GLY A 203 -5.59 -2.73 1.52
CA GLY A 203 -4.74 -2.67 0.32
C GLY A 203 -3.40 -3.40 0.43
N SER A 204 -3.36 -4.56 1.10
CA SER A 204 -2.12 -5.33 1.33
C SER A 204 -1.35 -5.69 0.06
N SER A 205 -2.03 -5.97 -1.05
CA SER A 205 -1.37 -6.25 -2.33
C SER A 205 -0.69 -5.01 -2.91
N ALA A 206 -1.28 -3.82 -2.77
CA ALA A 206 -0.66 -2.59 -3.23
C ALA A 206 0.55 -2.22 -2.38
N ALA A 207 0.46 -2.35 -1.06
CA ALA A 207 1.58 -2.14 -0.16
C ALA A 207 2.73 -3.12 -0.45
N LEU A 208 2.42 -4.39 -0.74
CA LEU A 208 3.39 -5.39 -1.17
C LEU A 208 4.10 -4.97 -2.45
N VAL A 209 3.34 -4.64 -3.50
CA VAL A 209 3.90 -4.26 -4.81
C VAL A 209 4.76 -2.99 -4.68
N ALA A 210 4.23 -1.94 -4.04
CA ALA A 210 4.93 -0.68 -3.88
C ALA A 210 6.24 -0.80 -3.09
N SER A 211 6.22 -1.58 -2.00
CA SER A 211 7.42 -1.82 -1.18
C SER A 211 8.46 -2.67 -1.91
N LEU A 212 8.04 -3.73 -2.62
CA LEU A 212 8.91 -4.59 -3.42
C LEU A 212 9.58 -3.80 -4.55
N VAL A 213 8.80 -3.08 -5.35
CA VAL A 213 9.29 -2.26 -6.47
C VAL A 213 10.21 -1.15 -5.94
N GLY A 214 9.77 -0.44 -4.90
CA GLY A 214 10.57 0.61 -4.26
C GLY A 214 11.93 0.10 -3.75
N ALA A 215 11.93 -1.04 -3.05
CA ALA A 215 13.15 -1.64 -2.53
C ALA A 215 14.09 -2.09 -3.66
N LEU A 216 13.57 -2.67 -4.75
CA LEU A 216 14.36 -3.07 -5.91
C LEU A 216 15.00 -1.85 -6.60
N LEU A 217 14.21 -0.82 -6.92
CA LEU A 217 14.71 0.40 -7.55
C LEU A 217 15.81 1.07 -6.70
N GLN A 218 15.59 1.16 -5.38
CA GLN A 218 16.55 1.71 -4.43
C GLN A 218 17.80 0.82 -4.29
N PHE A 219 17.65 -0.50 -4.26
CA PHE A 219 18.74 -1.46 -4.13
C PHE A 219 19.66 -1.44 -5.35
N PHE A 220 19.10 -1.32 -6.56
CA PHE A 220 19.89 -1.19 -7.78
C PHE A 220 20.41 0.24 -8.00
N GLY A 221 19.90 1.23 -7.26
CA GLY A 221 20.32 2.62 -7.38
C GLY A 221 19.76 3.31 -8.62
N VAL A 222 18.62 2.83 -9.14
CA VAL A 222 17.89 3.45 -10.26
C VAL A 222 17.16 4.70 -9.81
N VAL A 223 16.71 4.72 -8.56
CA VAL A 223 16.05 5.88 -7.94
C VAL A 223 16.60 6.15 -6.55
N SER A 224 16.39 7.37 -6.07
CA SER A 224 16.61 7.74 -4.66
C SER A 224 15.27 8.05 -4.00
N LEU A 225 14.82 7.18 -3.10
CA LEU A 225 13.61 7.38 -2.31
C LEU A 225 13.86 8.30 -1.12
N PRO A 226 12.84 9.01 -0.61
CA PRO A 226 12.96 9.75 0.64
C PRO A 226 13.44 8.85 1.77
N ALA A 227 14.44 9.30 2.54
CA ALA A 227 14.85 8.61 3.75
C ALA A 227 13.95 9.05 4.91
N ARG A 228 13.60 8.12 5.80
CA ARG A 228 12.97 8.49 7.07
C ARG A 228 14.02 9.21 7.94
N VAL A 229 13.94 10.55 7.99
CA VAL A 229 14.62 11.32 9.04
C VAL A 229 13.75 11.17 10.28
N ASP A 230 14.32 10.72 11.39
CA ASP A 230 13.61 10.70 12.66
C ASP A 230 13.10 12.14 12.91
N MET A 231 11.78 12.31 12.96
CA MET A 231 11.09 13.60 13.08
C MET A 231 11.31 14.16 14.50
N GLU A 232 12.55 14.50 14.82
CA GLU A 232 12.96 15.25 16.01
C GLU A 232 14.09 16.19 15.59
N ASP A 233 13.79 17.17 14.74
CA ASP A 233 14.32 18.53 14.90
C ASP A 233 13.77 19.46 13.82
N GLY A 234 13.03 20.48 14.26
CA GLY A 234 12.71 21.66 13.47
C GLY A 234 13.91 22.60 13.34
N GLY A 235 15.04 22.09 12.86
CA GLY A 235 16.27 22.84 12.67
C GLY A 235 16.47 23.25 11.22
N GLY A 236 16.49 24.56 10.95
CA GLY A 236 16.74 25.14 9.63
C GLY A 236 18.07 24.65 9.03
N GLY A 237 17.97 23.90 7.93
CA GLY A 237 19.08 23.57 7.05
C GLY A 237 19.07 24.47 5.82
N ASP A 238 20.26 24.89 5.40
CA ASP A 238 20.59 25.84 4.32
C ASP A 238 19.75 25.66 3.03
N GLU A 239 19.05 26.73 2.62
CA GLU A 239 18.00 26.72 1.58
C GLU A 239 18.53 26.57 0.12
N THR A 240 19.83 26.40 -0.09
CA THR A 240 20.42 26.51 -1.43
C THR A 240 20.70 25.19 -2.15
N ASP A 241 20.74 24.03 -1.45
CA ASP A 241 21.00 22.69 -2.03
C ASP A 241 19.81 21.70 -1.91
N GLY A 242 18.78 22.05 -1.13
CA GLY A 242 17.62 21.18 -0.89
C GLY A 242 16.69 20.96 -2.10
N SER A 243 16.64 21.93 -3.02
CA SER A 243 15.67 21.90 -4.14
C SER A 243 15.95 20.79 -5.16
N CYS A 244 17.23 20.58 -5.51
CA CYS A 244 17.64 19.54 -6.46
C CYS A 244 17.40 18.13 -5.88
N VAL A 245 17.81 17.92 -4.62
CA VAL A 245 17.62 16.63 -3.92
C VAL A 245 16.13 16.30 -3.77
N ASP A 246 15.30 17.29 -3.44
CA ASP A 246 13.85 17.09 -3.35
C ASP A 246 13.21 16.79 -4.70
N MET A 247 13.71 17.40 -5.78
CA MET A 247 13.25 17.08 -7.13
C MET A 247 13.60 15.62 -7.50
N VAL A 248 14.83 15.18 -7.24
CA VAL A 248 15.27 13.79 -7.49
C VAL A 248 14.44 12.79 -6.68
N ARG A 249 14.12 13.11 -5.42
CA ARG A 249 13.27 12.25 -4.58
C ARG A 249 11.83 12.16 -5.07
N ARG A 250 11.26 13.28 -5.54
CA ARG A 250 9.92 13.30 -6.14
C ARG A 250 9.89 12.49 -7.44
N ASP A 251 10.94 12.61 -8.25
CA ASP A 251 11.11 11.82 -9.47
C ASP A 251 11.19 10.31 -9.16
N GLY A 252 11.98 9.95 -8.15
CA GLY A 252 12.08 8.57 -7.67
C GLY A 252 10.74 8.01 -7.17
N LEU A 253 9.94 8.79 -6.46
CA LEU A 253 8.57 8.41 -6.08
C LEU A 253 7.65 8.27 -7.30
N ARG A 254 7.75 9.15 -8.30
CA ARG A 254 6.96 9.06 -9.54
C ARG A 254 7.26 7.76 -10.28
N ILE A 255 8.54 7.44 -10.47
CA ILE A 255 8.98 6.19 -11.11
C ILE A 255 8.48 4.98 -10.32
N ALA A 256 8.65 4.98 -8.99
CA ALA A 256 8.18 3.90 -8.13
C ALA A 256 6.66 3.74 -8.22
N HIS A 257 5.89 4.83 -8.22
CA HIS A 257 4.44 4.82 -8.41
C HIS A 257 4.04 4.21 -9.75
N ASN A 258 4.55 4.74 -10.86
CA ASN A 258 4.16 4.33 -12.21
C ASN A 258 4.48 2.85 -12.45
N LEU A 259 5.69 2.42 -12.07
CA LEU A 259 6.10 1.02 -12.20
C LEU A 259 5.28 0.11 -11.30
N SER A 260 5.03 0.49 -10.04
CA SER A 260 4.18 -0.28 -9.13
C SER A 260 2.75 -0.39 -9.64
N GLN A 261 2.23 0.67 -10.25
CA GLN A 261 0.89 0.69 -10.83
C GLN A 261 0.77 -0.29 -11.99
N ILE A 262 1.75 -0.30 -12.90
CA ILE A 262 1.78 -1.25 -14.03
C ILE A 262 1.92 -2.69 -13.50
N CYS A 263 2.82 -2.94 -12.55
CA CYS A 263 3.00 -4.25 -11.90
C CYS A 263 1.70 -4.76 -11.27
N HIS A 264 1.01 -3.89 -10.53
CA HIS A 264 -0.25 -4.24 -9.88
C HIS A 264 -1.37 -4.48 -10.89
N CYS A 265 -1.51 -3.65 -11.92
CA CYS A 265 -2.47 -3.87 -13.01
C CYS A 265 -2.22 -5.21 -13.72
N TYR A 266 -0.95 -5.51 -14.05
CA TYR A 266 -0.59 -6.79 -14.65
C TYR A 266 -0.95 -7.93 -13.71
N ALA A 267 -0.63 -7.86 -12.41
CA ALA A 267 -1.02 -8.88 -11.42
C ALA A 267 -2.53 -9.03 -11.21
N GLN A 268 -3.28 -7.93 -11.32
CA GLN A 268 -4.72 -7.96 -11.19
C GLN A 268 -5.42 -8.47 -12.45
N GLY A 269 -4.79 -8.37 -13.63
CA GLY A 269 -5.36 -8.70 -14.93
C GLY A 269 -6.40 -7.66 -15.39
N LYS A 270 -6.31 -6.43 -14.88
CA LYS A 270 -7.16 -5.29 -15.24
C LYS A 270 -6.53 -3.99 -14.73
N VAL A 271 -6.93 -2.87 -15.32
CA VAL A 271 -6.58 -1.55 -14.77
C VAL A 271 -7.55 -1.19 -13.64
N GLY A 272 -7.02 -1.15 -12.42
CA GLY A 272 -7.74 -0.67 -11.23
C GLY A 272 -7.85 0.86 -11.16
N SER A 273 -8.34 1.39 -10.05
CA SER A 273 -8.34 2.85 -9.81
C SER A 273 -6.93 3.41 -9.64
N GLY A 274 -5.99 2.58 -9.19
CA GLY A 274 -4.63 2.97 -8.82
C GLY A 274 -4.51 3.73 -7.51
N PHE A 275 -5.64 3.96 -6.82
CA PHE A 275 -5.64 4.67 -5.55
C PHE A 275 -4.85 3.92 -4.47
N ASP A 276 -4.95 2.60 -4.41
CA ASP A 276 -4.26 1.76 -3.43
C ASP A 276 -2.73 1.83 -3.58
N ILE A 277 -2.21 1.78 -4.82
CA ILE A 277 -0.79 2.00 -5.11
C ILE A 277 -0.38 3.44 -4.82
N SER A 278 -1.17 4.42 -5.28
CA SER A 278 -0.91 5.84 -5.00
C SER A 278 -0.82 6.10 -3.49
N SER A 279 -1.70 5.50 -2.68
CA SER A 279 -1.66 5.62 -1.22
C SER A 279 -0.45 4.94 -0.60
N ALA A 280 -0.05 3.77 -1.10
CA ALA A 280 1.16 3.10 -0.63
C ALA A 280 2.44 3.90 -0.94
N VAL A 281 2.47 4.62 -2.07
CA VAL A 281 3.65 5.38 -2.51
C VAL A 281 3.69 6.79 -1.94
N TYR A 282 2.59 7.54 -2.00
CA TYR A 282 2.57 8.96 -1.61
C TYR A 282 2.04 9.20 -0.19
N GLY A 283 1.43 8.20 0.45
CA GLY A 283 0.84 8.34 1.78
C GLY A 283 -0.52 9.04 1.73
N THR A 284 -0.83 9.91 2.70
CA THR A 284 -2.12 10.60 2.78
C THR A 284 -2.24 11.68 1.69
N HIS A 285 -3.24 11.57 0.81
CA HIS A 285 -3.43 12.48 -0.31
C HIS A 285 -4.88 12.45 -0.85
N ILE A 286 -5.20 13.43 -1.68
CA ILE A 286 -6.37 13.47 -2.56
C ILE A 286 -5.94 12.97 -3.94
N TYR A 287 -6.71 12.04 -4.51
CA TYR A 287 -6.35 11.34 -5.75
C TYR A 287 -7.42 11.46 -6.84
N THR A 288 -6.96 11.63 -8.08
CA THR A 288 -7.77 11.38 -9.28
C THR A 288 -7.08 10.32 -10.12
N ARG A 289 -7.85 9.31 -10.53
CA ARG A 289 -7.40 8.18 -11.36
C ARG A 289 -6.90 8.64 -12.74
N PHE A 290 -5.84 8.00 -13.22
CA PHE A 290 -5.34 8.13 -14.59
C PHE A 290 -6.25 7.48 -15.65
N SER A 291 -6.11 7.88 -16.91
CA SER A 291 -6.83 7.32 -18.05
C SER A 291 -6.52 5.84 -18.27
N GLU A 292 -7.55 4.99 -18.25
CA GLU A 292 -7.42 3.52 -18.34
C GLU A 292 -6.70 3.05 -19.62
N ALA A 293 -7.04 3.65 -20.77
CA ALA A 293 -6.47 3.34 -22.07
C ALA A 293 -4.94 3.54 -22.15
N PHE A 294 -4.35 4.30 -21.23
CA PHE A 294 -2.93 4.60 -21.21
C PHE A 294 -2.06 3.37 -20.89
N VAL A 295 -2.57 2.45 -20.06
CA VAL A 295 -1.83 1.25 -19.61
C VAL A 295 -2.34 -0.02 -20.29
N ASP A 296 -3.59 -0.04 -20.76
CA ASP A 296 -4.25 -1.22 -21.35
C ASP A 296 -3.44 -1.85 -22.50
N GLU A 297 -2.93 -1.06 -23.45
CA GLU A 297 -2.18 -1.59 -24.61
C GLU A 297 -0.95 -2.39 -24.17
N PHE A 298 -0.22 -1.91 -23.15
CA PHE A 298 0.94 -2.61 -22.63
C PHE A 298 0.53 -3.93 -21.96
N LEU A 299 -0.56 -3.92 -21.19
CA LEU A 299 -1.06 -5.10 -20.47
C LEU A 299 -1.49 -6.22 -21.42
N GLU A 300 -2.22 -5.88 -22.50
CA GLU A 300 -2.65 -6.86 -23.50
C GLU A 300 -1.46 -7.56 -24.18
N ARG A 301 -0.40 -6.81 -24.46
CA ARG A 301 0.83 -7.34 -25.09
C ARG A 301 1.60 -8.25 -24.15
N VAL A 302 1.83 -7.84 -22.89
CA VAL A 302 2.56 -8.69 -21.93
C VAL A 302 1.77 -9.96 -21.60
N GLU A 303 0.44 -9.89 -21.49
CA GLU A 303 -0.39 -11.09 -21.31
C GLU A 303 -0.34 -12.03 -22.51
N SER A 304 -0.36 -11.49 -23.74
CA SER A 304 -0.27 -12.31 -24.96
C SER A 304 1.08 -13.04 -25.05
N SER A 305 2.18 -12.34 -24.77
CA SER A 305 3.51 -12.95 -24.74
C SER A 305 3.67 -14.04 -23.66
N SER A 306 2.91 -13.94 -22.56
CA SER A 306 2.93 -14.94 -21.49
C SER A 306 2.20 -16.23 -21.85
N ARG A 307 1.30 -16.21 -22.85
CA ARG A 307 0.48 -17.38 -23.27
C ARG A 307 1.20 -18.29 -24.26
N ASP A 308 2.25 -17.81 -24.91
CA ASP A 308 3.03 -18.57 -25.89
C ASP A 308 4.09 -19.50 -25.24
N GLY A 309 4.31 -19.36 -23.92
CA GLY A 309 5.19 -20.23 -23.13
C GLY A 309 4.49 -21.51 -22.66
N LYS A 310 5.17 -22.67 -22.79
CA LYS A 310 4.78 -23.90 -22.09
C LYS A 310 5.32 -23.86 -20.65
N GLY A 311 4.46 -23.63 -19.66
CA GLY A 311 4.79 -23.74 -18.22
C GLY A 311 4.60 -22.45 -17.42
N ASP A 312 4.91 -22.48 -16.12
CA ASP A 312 4.84 -21.33 -15.18
C ASP A 312 6.01 -20.32 -15.36
N ASP A 313 6.72 -20.40 -16.48
CA ASP A 313 7.86 -19.55 -16.81
C ASP A 313 7.41 -18.16 -17.28
N LEU A 314 7.88 -17.11 -16.60
CA LEU A 314 7.64 -15.73 -17.03
C LEU A 314 8.84 -15.17 -17.79
N GLN A 315 8.58 -14.45 -18.89
CA GLN A 315 9.62 -13.87 -19.73
C GLN A 315 9.27 -12.43 -20.12
N LEU A 316 10.29 -11.61 -20.33
CA LEU A 316 10.16 -10.25 -20.84
C LEU A 316 11.07 -10.08 -22.06
N SER A 317 10.50 -9.68 -23.20
CA SER A 317 11.25 -9.42 -24.43
C SER A 317 11.86 -8.00 -24.44
N GLY A 318 12.81 -7.77 -25.35
CA GLY A 318 13.44 -6.48 -25.59
C GLY A 318 12.42 -5.40 -25.92
N GLU A 319 11.47 -5.68 -26.82
CA GLU A 319 10.39 -4.75 -27.17
C GLU A 319 9.51 -4.39 -25.96
N LEU A 320 9.07 -5.40 -25.18
CA LEU A 320 8.24 -5.15 -24.00
C LEU A 320 9.00 -4.36 -22.93
N SER A 321 10.28 -4.64 -22.72
CA SER A 321 11.12 -3.88 -21.78
C SER A 321 11.28 -2.42 -22.21
N ARG A 322 11.42 -2.14 -23.52
CA ARG A 322 11.51 -0.77 -24.04
C ARG A 322 10.20 -0.02 -23.85
N ARG A 323 9.08 -0.66 -24.15
CA ARG A 323 7.73 -0.08 -23.91
C ARG A 323 7.50 0.18 -22.43
N LEU A 324 7.91 -0.73 -21.57
CA LEU A 324 7.80 -0.55 -20.11
C LEU A 324 8.58 0.70 -19.66
N VAL A 325 9.83 0.87 -20.11
CA VAL A 325 10.63 2.07 -19.79
C VAL A 325 9.95 3.35 -20.29
N ALA A 326 9.46 3.36 -21.54
CA ALA A 326 8.74 4.51 -22.09
C ALA A 326 7.47 4.83 -21.27
N LEU A 327 6.70 3.81 -20.88
CA LEU A 327 5.46 3.98 -20.14
C LEU A 327 5.70 4.48 -18.70
N VAL A 328 6.69 3.93 -18.00
CA VAL A 328 7.04 4.32 -16.63
C VAL A 328 7.55 5.77 -16.58
N ASN A 329 8.38 6.16 -17.55
CA ASN A 329 9.02 7.47 -17.60
C ASN A 329 8.19 8.53 -18.34
N SER A 330 7.00 8.18 -18.83
CA SER A 330 6.13 9.13 -19.53
C SER A 330 5.59 10.22 -18.59
N ASP A 331 5.49 11.44 -19.10
CA ASP A 331 4.81 12.56 -18.45
C ASP A 331 3.31 12.62 -18.79
N GLU A 332 2.78 11.67 -19.58
CA GLU A 332 1.38 11.62 -20.01
C GLU A 332 0.43 11.04 -18.95
N TRP A 333 0.94 10.62 -17.79
CA TRP A 333 0.12 10.18 -16.66
C TRP A 333 -0.75 11.34 -16.16
N ASP A 334 -2.05 11.28 -16.41
CA ASP A 334 -3.05 12.32 -16.08
C ASP A 334 -3.68 12.15 -14.69
N CYS A 335 -3.15 11.25 -13.85
CA CYS A 335 -3.56 11.19 -12.45
C CYS A 335 -3.13 12.43 -11.68
N THR A 336 -3.94 12.84 -10.69
CA THR A 336 -3.59 13.95 -9.79
C THR A 336 -3.36 13.43 -8.38
N VAL A 337 -2.24 13.81 -7.76
CA VAL A 337 -1.91 13.50 -6.37
C VAL A 337 -1.68 14.80 -5.62
N THR A 338 -2.58 15.16 -4.72
CA THR A 338 -2.46 16.37 -3.89
C THR A 338 -2.27 15.96 -2.43
N PRO A 339 -1.11 16.22 -1.81
CA PRO A 339 -0.87 15.88 -0.41
C PRO A 339 -1.94 16.44 0.53
N PHE A 340 -2.30 15.66 1.53
CA PHE A 340 -3.33 16.04 2.49
C PHE A 340 -2.99 15.50 3.89
N SER A 341 -3.48 16.16 4.94
CA SER A 341 -3.44 15.66 6.31
C SER A 341 -4.69 16.06 7.04
N LEU A 342 -5.15 15.20 7.93
CA LEU A 342 -6.20 15.60 8.85
C LEU A 342 -5.67 16.71 9.79
N PRO A 343 -6.49 17.75 10.05
CA PRO A 343 -6.14 18.78 11.01
C PRO A 343 -5.77 18.19 12.38
N PRO A 344 -4.73 18.73 13.06
CA PRO A 344 -4.37 18.30 14.40
C PRO A 344 -5.57 18.38 15.35
N GLY A 345 -5.87 17.28 16.05
CA GLY A 345 -7.05 17.15 16.90
C GLY A 345 -8.21 16.38 16.24
N LEU A 346 -8.16 16.13 14.94
CA LEU A 346 -8.95 15.09 14.28
C LEU A 346 -8.12 13.82 14.11
N GLU A 347 -8.75 12.69 14.38
CA GLU A 347 -8.12 11.37 14.32
C GLU A 347 -8.98 10.41 13.49
N VAL A 348 -8.35 9.33 13.03
CA VAL A 348 -9.03 8.21 12.36
C VAL A 348 -8.89 6.95 13.19
N LEU A 349 -9.98 6.19 13.26
CA LEU A 349 -10.01 4.81 13.71
C LEU A 349 -10.66 3.96 12.62
N MET A 350 -10.11 2.77 12.39
CA MET A 350 -10.68 1.79 11.48
C MET A 350 -10.98 0.50 12.22
N ALA A 351 -11.85 -0.33 11.65
CA ALA A 351 -12.10 -1.69 12.09
C ALA A 351 -12.19 -2.62 10.89
N ASP A 352 -11.69 -3.85 11.03
CA ASP A 352 -12.07 -4.94 10.17
C ASP A 352 -13.39 -5.55 10.66
N ILE A 353 -14.24 -5.92 9.71
CA ILE A 353 -15.49 -6.63 9.99
C ILE A 353 -15.28 -8.05 9.49
N CYS A 354 -15.32 -9.01 10.41
CA CYS A 354 -15.11 -10.41 10.05
C CYS A 354 -16.29 -10.91 9.20
N GLY A 355 -16.13 -10.87 7.88
CA GLY A 355 -17.16 -11.22 6.91
C GLY A 355 -16.62 -11.34 5.48
N GLY A 356 -15.53 -10.63 5.13
CA GLY A 356 -14.78 -10.76 3.89
C GLY A 356 -15.62 -10.59 2.62
N SER A 357 -15.55 -9.43 1.95
CA SER A 357 -16.18 -9.29 0.64
C SER A 357 -15.31 -9.86 -0.48
N GLU A 358 -15.95 -10.37 -1.53
CA GLU A 358 -15.31 -10.43 -2.84
C GLU A 358 -15.38 -9.05 -3.53
N SER A 359 -14.57 -8.08 -3.09
CA SER A 359 -14.57 -6.70 -3.61
C SER A 359 -14.61 -6.58 -5.16
N PRO A 360 -13.93 -7.45 -5.95
CA PRO A 360 -14.03 -7.41 -7.41
C PRO A 360 -15.42 -7.71 -7.99
N SER A 361 -16.24 -8.53 -7.32
CA SER A 361 -17.58 -8.89 -7.80
C SER A 361 -18.55 -7.71 -7.65
N MET A 362 -18.44 -6.96 -6.55
CA MET A 362 -19.29 -5.81 -6.26
C MET A 362 -19.13 -4.67 -7.27
N ALA A 363 -17.87 -4.28 -7.55
CA ALA A 363 -17.60 -3.22 -8.53
C ALA A 363 -18.10 -3.60 -9.94
N ARG A 364 -17.94 -4.88 -10.34
CA ARG A 364 -18.50 -5.39 -11.59
C ARG A 364 -20.02 -5.28 -11.62
N GLY A 365 -20.71 -5.68 -10.54
CA GLY A 365 -22.16 -5.58 -10.43
C GLY A 365 -22.68 -4.15 -10.63
N ILE A 366 -22.03 -3.17 -9.99
CA ILE A 366 -22.38 -1.74 -10.14
C ILE A 366 -22.18 -1.27 -11.58
N LEU A 367 -21.06 -1.63 -12.22
CA LEU A 367 -20.76 -1.22 -13.60
C LEU A 367 -21.70 -1.87 -14.62
N GLU A 368 -22.05 -3.14 -14.42
CA GLU A 368 -23.03 -3.84 -15.26
C GLU A 368 -24.42 -3.22 -15.13
N TRP A 369 -24.85 -2.91 -13.90
CA TRP A 369 -26.09 -2.21 -13.65
C TRP A 369 -26.12 -0.85 -14.36
N LYS A 370 -25.03 -0.07 -14.26
CA LYS A 370 -24.89 1.23 -14.96
C LYS A 370 -25.00 1.06 -16.48
N LYS A 371 -24.32 0.06 -17.06
CA LYS A 371 -24.39 -0.25 -18.50
C LYS A 371 -25.81 -0.62 -18.92
N LYS A 372 -26.52 -1.44 -18.13
CA LYS A 372 -27.92 -1.85 -18.41
C LYS A 372 -28.85 -0.64 -18.38
N LYS A 373 -28.78 0.22 -17.35
CA LYS A 373 -29.64 1.41 -17.22
C LYS A 373 -29.48 2.41 -18.37
N ARG A 374 -28.24 2.66 -18.82
CA ARG A 374 -27.96 3.49 -20.00
C ARG A 374 -28.64 2.97 -21.27
N LYS A 375 -28.77 1.65 -21.43
CA LYS A 375 -29.46 1.04 -22.58
C LYS A 375 -30.98 1.23 -22.55
N VAL A 376 -31.59 1.44 -21.38
CA VAL A 376 -33.05 1.63 -21.24
C VAL A 376 -33.48 3.10 -21.39
N GLY A 377 -32.57 3.99 -21.84
CA GLY A 377 -32.85 5.41 -22.03
C GLY A 377 -32.94 6.25 -20.74
N PHE A 378 -32.88 5.62 -19.57
CA PHE A 378 -32.78 6.30 -18.28
C PHE A 378 -31.33 6.74 -18.05
N MET A 379 -31.03 8.03 -18.26
CA MET A 379 -29.72 8.62 -17.92
C MET A 379 -29.61 8.86 -16.41
N ASP A 380 -29.71 7.79 -15.61
CA ASP A 380 -29.65 7.88 -14.15
C ASP A 380 -28.20 8.02 -13.69
N ASP A 381 -27.67 9.22 -13.90
CA ASP A 381 -26.35 9.65 -13.46
C ASP A 381 -26.42 10.35 -12.10
N TYR A 382 -27.59 10.32 -11.44
CA TYR A 382 -27.84 11.09 -10.22
C TYR A 382 -26.88 10.68 -9.10
N TYR A 383 -26.73 9.37 -8.84
CA TYR A 383 -25.80 8.88 -7.81
C TYR A 383 -24.37 9.33 -8.12
N TRP A 384 -23.91 9.25 -9.37
CA TRP A 384 -22.55 9.67 -9.73
C TRP A 384 -22.37 11.19 -9.63
N LYS A 385 -23.38 11.97 -10.04
CA LYS A 385 -23.36 13.43 -9.93
C LYS A 385 -23.36 13.89 -8.47
N ASP A 386 -24.21 13.27 -7.65
CA ASP A 386 -24.32 13.59 -6.22
C ASP A 386 -23.09 13.11 -5.46
N LEU A 387 -22.57 11.90 -5.71
CA LEU A 387 -21.29 11.45 -5.16
C LEU A 387 -20.14 12.37 -5.56
N LYS A 388 -20.10 12.83 -6.82
CA LYS A 388 -19.11 13.83 -7.28
C LYS A 388 -19.26 15.15 -6.53
N ARG A 389 -20.50 15.60 -6.28
CA ARG A 389 -20.78 16.80 -5.46
C ARG A 389 -20.32 16.60 -4.02
N CYS A 390 -20.70 15.50 -3.38
CA CYS A 390 -20.31 15.17 -2.01
C CYS A 390 -18.79 15.09 -1.85
N ASN A 391 -18.09 14.39 -2.75
CA ASN A 391 -16.62 14.28 -2.71
C ASN A 391 -15.96 15.66 -2.85
N LYS A 392 -16.44 16.51 -3.77
CA LYS A 392 -15.95 17.90 -3.88
C LYS A 392 -16.19 18.70 -2.61
N ARG A 393 -17.35 18.54 -1.98
CA ARG A 393 -17.68 19.23 -0.72
C ARG A 393 -16.80 18.75 0.43
N ILE A 394 -16.58 17.44 0.57
CA ILE A 394 -15.68 16.86 1.58
C ILE A 394 -14.26 17.40 1.38
N VAL A 395 -13.74 17.36 0.14
CA VAL A 395 -12.43 17.91 -0.18
C VAL A 395 -12.34 19.39 0.19
N SER A 396 -13.26 20.23 -0.28
CA SER A 396 -13.27 21.68 0.02
C SER A 396 -13.37 21.99 1.51
N LEU A 397 -14.17 21.24 2.27
CA LEU A 397 -14.23 21.40 3.74
C LEU A 397 -12.86 21.12 4.38
N LEU A 398 -12.23 20.02 3.99
CA LEU A 398 -10.95 19.58 4.54
C LEU A 398 -9.77 20.45 4.09
N THR A 399 -9.75 20.94 2.84
CA THR A 399 -8.63 21.70 2.28
C THR A 399 -8.76 23.21 2.44
N ASP A 400 -9.99 23.73 2.55
CA ASP A 400 -10.23 25.17 2.55
C ASP A 400 -10.64 25.65 3.94
N GLN A 401 -11.71 25.06 4.51
CA GLN A 401 -12.24 25.51 5.79
C GLN A 401 -11.40 25.04 6.97
N PHE A 402 -10.96 23.79 6.94
CA PHE A 402 -10.24 23.20 8.05
C PHE A 402 -8.75 23.57 8.04
N ALA A 403 -8.26 24.12 6.93
CA ALA A 403 -6.90 24.64 6.82
C ALA A 403 -6.70 25.99 7.51
N SER A 404 -7.76 26.66 7.96
CA SER A 404 -7.64 27.98 8.60
C SER A 404 -7.00 27.88 9.99
N GLN A 405 -6.12 28.84 10.32
CA GLN A 405 -5.49 28.89 11.64
C GLN A 405 -6.52 29.02 12.77
N SER A 406 -7.59 29.78 12.53
CA SER A 406 -8.72 29.93 13.45
C SER A 406 -9.38 28.60 13.80
N PHE A 407 -9.57 27.71 12.81
CA PHE A 407 -10.11 26.36 13.03
C PHE A 407 -9.15 25.51 13.85
N HIS A 408 -7.86 25.51 13.51
CA HIS A 408 -6.84 24.79 14.25
C HIS A 408 -6.73 25.24 15.72
N ASP A 409 -6.74 26.54 15.96
CA ASP A 409 -6.64 27.10 17.31
C ASP A 409 -7.88 26.77 18.14
N GLY A 410 -9.08 26.85 17.53
CA GLY A 410 -10.32 26.46 18.18
C GLY A 410 -10.37 24.98 18.52
N LEU A 411 -9.97 24.10 17.59
CA LEU A 411 -9.93 22.66 17.81
C LEU A 411 -8.88 22.27 18.85
N ARG A 412 -7.71 22.93 18.86
CA ARG A 412 -6.67 22.71 19.88
C ARG A 412 -7.14 23.14 21.27
N ARG A 413 -7.81 24.29 21.38
CA ARG A 413 -8.26 24.87 22.66
C ARG A 413 -9.43 24.07 23.25
N ASP A 414 -10.43 23.77 22.43
CA ASP A 414 -11.74 23.29 22.89
C ASP A 414 -12.06 21.85 22.45
N GLY A 415 -11.26 21.25 21.57
CA GLY A 415 -11.51 19.94 20.98
C GLY A 415 -11.69 18.84 22.02
N ALA A 416 -10.66 18.60 22.83
CA ALA A 416 -10.67 17.53 23.83
C ALA A 416 -11.71 17.76 24.93
N GLU A 417 -11.84 18.97 25.48
CA GLU A 417 -12.64 19.21 26.69
C GLU A 417 -14.10 19.61 26.40
N ILE A 418 -14.41 20.14 25.23
CA ILE A 418 -15.73 20.69 24.91
C ILE A 418 -16.37 19.96 23.74
N ILE A 419 -15.67 19.87 22.61
CA ILE A 419 -16.27 19.35 21.37
C ILE A 419 -16.40 17.82 21.45
N SER A 420 -15.36 17.12 21.93
CA SER A 420 -15.29 15.65 21.99
C SER A 420 -16.33 15.02 22.93
N ILE A 421 -16.76 15.75 23.96
CA ILE A 421 -17.72 15.25 24.95
C ILE A 421 -19.19 15.54 24.57
N ARG A 422 -19.43 16.10 23.37
CA ARG A 422 -20.77 16.46 22.88
C ARG A 422 -21.15 15.67 21.64
N THR A 423 -22.43 15.33 21.54
CA THR A 423 -23.00 14.72 20.33
C THR A 423 -23.21 15.75 19.23
N ALA A 424 -23.37 15.28 17.98
CA ALA A 424 -23.67 16.16 16.85
C ALA A 424 -24.96 16.99 17.03
N GLU A 425 -25.95 16.51 17.78
CA GLU A 425 -27.15 17.29 18.10
C GLU A 425 -26.86 18.42 19.09
N GLN A 426 -25.95 18.18 20.03
CA GLN A 426 -25.48 19.21 20.97
C GLN A 426 -24.60 20.25 20.28
N TRP A 427 -23.91 19.90 19.18
CA TRP A 427 -23.11 20.84 18.38
C TRP A 427 -23.94 21.93 17.70
N LYS A 428 -25.24 21.70 17.48
CA LYS A 428 -26.16 22.69 16.91
C LYS A 428 -26.55 23.80 17.89
N LYS A 429 -26.22 23.65 19.17
CA LYS A 429 -26.56 24.59 20.25
C LYS A 429 -25.33 25.41 20.68
N PRO A 430 -25.51 26.66 21.14
CA PRO A 430 -24.41 27.48 21.67
C PRO A 430 -23.60 26.74 22.76
N MET A 431 -22.28 26.91 22.75
CA MET A 431 -21.36 26.18 23.63
C MET A 431 -20.72 27.06 24.72
N PRO A 432 -20.31 26.47 25.87
CA PRO A 432 -19.94 27.23 27.07
C PRO A 432 -18.71 28.14 26.95
N SER A 433 -17.70 27.78 26.14
CA SER A 433 -16.48 28.61 25.97
C SER A 433 -16.66 29.79 25.02
N SER A 434 -17.81 29.87 24.33
CA SER A 434 -18.10 30.94 23.38
C SER A 434 -19.60 31.04 23.15
N TRP A 435 -20.31 31.63 24.12
CA TRP A 435 -21.76 31.90 24.00
C TRP A 435 -22.10 32.78 22.78
N HIS A 436 -21.09 33.32 22.08
CA HIS A 436 -21.19 34.04 20.82
C HIS A 436 -20.44 33.31 19.69
N LEU A 437 -21.03 33.32 18.49
CA LEU A 437 -20.40 32.82 17.27
C LEU A 437 -19.33 33.82 16.80
N PHE A 438 -18.08 33.41 16.83
CA PHE A 438 -16.95 34.10 16.21
C PHE A 438 -16.04 33.06 15.57
N GLU A 439 -15.23 33.46 14.61
CA GLU A 439 -14.36 32.54 13.88
C GLU A 439 -13.38 31.82 14.82
N GLY A 440 -13.33 30.49 14.76
CA GLY A 440 -12.47 29.68 15.64
C GLY A 440 -12.99 29.50 17.07
N SER A 441 -14.24 29.90 17.35
CA SER A 441 -14.92 29.55 18.59
C SER A 441 -15.27 28.04 18.62
N SER A 442 -15.51 27.46 19.81
CA SER A 442 -15.92 26.04 19.90
C SER A 442 -17.18 25.76 19.09
N TRP A 443 -18.09 26.73 19.04
CA TRP A 443 -19.31 26.61 18.27
C TRP A 443 -19.07 26.72 16.75
N ASP A 444 -18.22 27.64 16.29
CA ASP A 444 -17.82 27.73 14.86
C ASP A 444 -17.15 26.43 14.39
N VAL A 445 -16.18 25.92 15.16
CA VAL A 445 -15.50 24.65 14.86
C VAL A 445 -16.51 23.49 14.81
N ALA A 446 -17.42 23.40 15.78
CA ALA A 446 -18.43 22.34 15.81
C ALA A 446 -19.45 22.42 14.65
N LEU A 447 -19.79 23.63 14.18
CA LEU A 447 -20.63 23.81 12.99
C LEU A 447 -19.89 23.36 11.72
N LYS A 448 -18.61 23.70 11.56
CA LYS A 448 -17.76 23.22 10.46
C LYS A 448 -17.60 21.69 10.47
N LEU A 449 -17.45 21.08 11.64
CA LEU A 449 -17.45 19.62 11.79
C LEU A 449 -18.82 19.01 11.46
N SER A 450 -19.91 19.70 11.79
CA SER A 450 -21.27 19.29 11.41
C SER A 450 -21.48 19.32 9.89
N ASP A 451 -20.92 20.30 9.18
CA ASP A 451 -20.95 20.34 7.72
C ASP A 451 -20.25 19.12 7.10
N LEU A 452 -19.07 18.75 7.62
CA LEU A 452 -18.35 17.55 7.18
C LEU A 452 -19.15 16.28 7.45
N ARG A 453 -19.74 16.19 8.65
CA ARG A 453 -20.64 15.09 9.03
C ARG A 453 -21.80 14.94 8.05
N MET A 454 -22.46 16.03 7.68
CA MET A 454 -23.59 16.00 6.75
C MET A 454 -23.15 15.56 5.35
N ALA A 455 -21.99 16.03 4.88
CA ALA A 455 -21.44 15.61 3.59
C ALA A 455 -21.13 14.09 3.54
N PHE A 456 -20.60 13.53 4.62
CA PHE A 456 -20.39 12.07 4.73
C PHE A 456 -21.71 11.29 4.81
N LEU A 457 -22.71 11.78 5.54
CA LEU A 457 -24.04 11.15 5.60
C LEU A 457 -24.70 11.10 4.22
N GLU A 458 -24.64 12.20 3.47
CA GLU A 458 -25.16 12.26 2.10
C GLU A 458 -24.39 11.31 1.16
N CYS A 459 -23.06 11.23 1.29
CA CYS A 459 -22.24 10.29 0.53
C CYS A 459 -22.66 8.84 0.81
N ARG A 460 -22.82 8.47 2.09
CA ARG A 460 -23.28 7.13 2.51
C ARG A 460 -24.68 6.79 1.98
N GLN A 461 -25.62 7.73 2.06
CA GLN A 461 -26.97 7.55 1.51
C GLN A 461 -26.93 7.27 0.01
N ASN A 462 -26.10 8.00 -0.74
CA ASN A 462 -25.92 7.79 -2.17
C ASN A 462 -25.24 6.44 -2.48
N LEU A 463 -24.19 6.07 -1.75
CA LEU A 463 -23.52 4.77 -1.91
C LEU A 463 -24.48 3.60 -1.61
N LYS A 464 -25.24 3.70 -0.53
CA LYS A 464 -26.25 2.70 -0.15
C LYS A 464 -27.36 2.60 -1.18
N GLY A 465 -27.93 3.73 -1.61
CA GLY A 465 -28.97 3.74 -2.64
C GLY A 465 -28.49 3.13 -3.95
N MET A 466 -27.27 3.48 -4.37
CA MET A 466 -26.63 2.94 -5.56
C MET A 466 -26.43 1.42 -5.44
N GLY A 467 -25.96 0.95 -4.29
CA GLY A 467 -25.84 -0.48 -3.97
C GLY A 467 -27.18 -1.21 -4.06
N ASN A 468 -28.21 -0.72 -3.37
CA ASN A 468 -29.56 -1.28 -3.40
C ASN A 468 -30.12 -1.33 -4.82
N SER A 469 -29.92 -0.27 -5.60
CA SER A 469 -30.38 -0.19 -6.99
C SER A 469 -29.70 -1.22 -7.90
N ALA A 470 -28.44 -1.55 -7.61
CA ALA A 470 -27.64 -2.53 -8.34
C ALA A 470 -27.75 -3.97 -7.79
N GLY A 471 -28.40 -4.17 -6.63
CA GLY A 471 -28.40 -5.45 -5.93
C GLY A 471 -27.02 -5.82 -5.37
N VAL A 472 -26.19 -4.82 -5.06
CA VAL A 472 -24.83 -4.99 -4.54
C VAL A 472 -24.76 -4.40 -3.13
N PRO A 473 -24.27 -5.15 -2.12
CA PRO A 473 -24.27 -4.70 -0.72
C PRO A 473 -23.10 -3.73 -0.44
N VAL A 474 -23.11 -2.55 -1.08
CA VAL A 474 -22.07 -1.52 -0.91
C VAL A 474 -22.01 -1.00 0.53
N GLU A 475 -23.16 -0.57 1.07
CA GLU A 475 -23.34 -0.32 2.51
C GLU A 475 -24.54 -1.16 3.01
N PRO A 476 -24.27 -2.40 3.46
CA PRO A 476 -25.28 -3.29 4.03
C PRO A 476 -25.98 -2.70 5.26
N ASP A 477 -27.19 -3.18 5.57
CA ASP A 477 -28.00 -2.68 6.68
C ASP A 477 -27.30 -2.76 8.04
N GLU A 478 -26.52 -3.79 8.26
CA GLU A 478 -25.81 -4.00 9.51
C GLU A 478 -24.59 -3.08 9.62
N GLN A 479 -23.86 -2.83 8.52
CA GLN A 479 -22.81 -1.80 8.51
C GLN A 479 -23.42 -0.39 8.67
N THR A 480 -24.59 -0.13 8.09
CA THR A 480 -25.35 1.10 8.35
C THR A 480 -25.68 1.22 9.84
N ALA A 481 -26.15 0.15 10.49
CA ALA A 481 -26.48 0.15 11.91
C ALA A 481 -25.26 0.46 12.78
N VAL A 482 -24.13 -0.21 12.54
CA VAL A 482 -22.87 0.04 13.25
C VAL A 482 -22.40 1.48 13.02
N ALA A 483 -22.36 1.94 11.78
CA ALA A 483 -21.91 3.29 11.46
C ALA A 483 -22.81 4.35 12.09
N ASN A 484 -24.14 4.13 12.12
CA ASN A 484 -25.08 5.04 12.77
C ASN A 484 -24.92 5.07 14.30
N ALA A 485 -24.77 3.90 14.93
CA ALA A 485 -24.50 3.79 16.37
C ALA A 485 -23.19 4.48 16.74
N THR A 486 -22.14 4.25 15.95
CA THR A 486 -20.83 4.89 16.12
C THR A 486 -20.94 6.41 15.97
N MET A 487 -21.65 6.88 14.94
CA MET A 487 -21.89 8.31 14.72
C MET A 487 -22.74 8.96 15.81
N ALA A 488 -23.49 8.21 16.60
CA ALA A 488 -24.28 8.75 17.72
C ALA A 488 -23.43 9.09 18.95
N LEU A 489 -22.21 8.53 19.04
CA LEU A 489 -21.30 8.81 20.15
C LEU A 489 -20.84 10.29 20.16
N PRO A 490 -20.59 10.85 21.36
CA PRO A 490 -19.94 12.16 21.48
C PRO A 490 -18.59 12.21 20.75
N GLY A 491 -18.28 13.36 20.14
CA GLY A 491 -17.00 13.59 19.48
C GLY A 491 -16.83 12.94 18.11
N VAL A 492 -17.72 12.04 17.70
CA VAL A 492 -17.65 11.38 16.40
C VAL A 492 -18.17 12.30 15.30
N VAL A 493 -17.32 12.59 14.32
CA VAL A 493 -17.64 13.45 13.18
C VAL A 493 -18.32 12.64 12.09
N ALA A 494 -17.67 11.57 11.64
CA ALA A 494 -18.17 10.71 10.56
C ALA A 494 -17.81 9.25 10.81
N ALA A 495 -18.67 8.32 10.40
CA ALA A 495 -18.32 6.92 10.25
C ALA A 495 -19.00 6.35 9.01
N GLY A 496 -18.35 5.40 8.33
CA GLY A 496 -18.84 4.82 7.10
C GLY A 496 -18.01 3.64 6.62
N VAL A 497 -18.43 3.07 5.50
CA VAL A 497 -17.76 1.93 4.87
C VAL A 497 -16.76 2.44 3.82
N PRO A 498 -15.46 2.17 3.97
CA PRO A 498 -14.46 2.57 2.98
C PRO A 498 -14.38 1.56 1.83
N GLY A 499 -13.72 1.95 0.73
CA GLY A 499 -13.40 1.03 -0.36
C GLY A 499 -14.63 0.55 -1.14
N ALA A 500 -14.66 -0.75 -1.45
CA ALA A 500 -15.69 -1.35 -2.31
C ALA A 500 -17.03 -1.60 -1.58
N GLY A 501 -17.02 -1.65 -0.23
CA GLY A 501 -18.19 -2.01 0.56
C GLY A 501 -18.14 -3.44 1.12
N GLY A 502 -19.31 -4.00 1.45
CA GLY A 502 -19.48 -5.45 1.55
C GLY A 502 -18.87 -6.16 2.74
N TYR A 503 -18.75 -5.52 3.91
CA TYR A 503 -18.19 -6.10 5.15
C TYR A 503 -16.66 -6.15 5.25
N ASP A 504 -15.91 -5.41 4.44
CA ASP A 504 -14.44 -5.40 4.58
C ASP A 504 -13.98 -4.63 5.82
N ALA A 505 -14.43 -3.38 5.93
CA ALA A 505 -13.95 -2.47 6.97
C ALA A 505 -14.99 -1.39 7.33
N LEU A 506 -14.68 -0.65 8.39
CA LEU A 506 -15.36 0.56 8.80
C LEU A 506 -14.31 1.64 9.11
N PHE A 507 -14.57 2.88 8.74
CA PHE A 507 -13.75 4.02 9.16
C PHE A 507 -14.55 4.96 10.06
N VAL A 508 -13.85 5.67 10.94
CA VAL A 508 -14.38 6.71 11.82
C VAL A 508 -13.43 7.90 11.82
N ILE A 509 -13.96 9.10 11.64
CA ILE A 509 -13.29 10.37 11.90
C ILE A 509 -13.89 10.95 13.19
N TYR A 510 -13.05 11.30 14.15
CA TYR A 510 -13.49 11.82 15.44
C TYR A 510 -12.58 12.93 15.94
N VAL A 511 -13.12 13.76 16.84
CA VAL A 511 -12.35 14.75 17.59
C VAL A 511 -11.66 14.04 18.74
N LYS A 512 -10.33 14.12 18.79
CA LYS A 512 -9.51 13.52 19.83
C LYS A 512 -9.98 13.99 21.21
N GLY A 513 -10.35 13.04 22.07
CA GLY A 513 -10.78 13.33 23.43
C GLY A 513 -9.61 13.58 24.39
N PRO A 514 -9.92 13.76 25.69
CA PRO A 514 -8.90 13.76 26.74
C PRO A 514 -8.11 12.45 26.70
N ALA A 515 -6.80 12.56 26.90
CA ALA A 515 -5.89 11.42 26.84
C ALA A 515 -6.22 10.35 27.88
N THR A 516 -6.15 9.08 27.48
CA THR A 516 -6.31 7.91 28.33
C THR A 516 -5.12 6.97 28.13
N CYS A 517 -5.02 5.90 28.93
CA CYS A 517 -3.98 4.87 28.79
C CYS A 517 -2.54 5.44 28.71
N GLY A 518 -2.22 6.45 29.52
CA GLY A 518 -0.90 7.10 29.52
C GLY A 518 -0.56 7.86 28.23
N GLY A 519 -1.57 8.35 27.51
CA GLY A 519 -1.40 9.14 26.27
C GLY A 519 -1.45 8.31 24.98
N LYS A 520 -1.57 6.98 25.07
CA LYS A 520 -1.65 6.08 23.91
C LYS A 520 -3.04 6.02 23.27
N SER A 521 -4.06 6.37 24.04
CA SER A 521 -5.45 6.45 23.58
C SER A 521 -6.09 7.76 24.04
N ASP A 522 -7.35 7.94 23.69
CA ASP A 522 -8.19 9.02 24.15
C ASP A 522 -9.61 8.53 24.41
N ARG A 523 -10.35 9.30 25.21
CA ARG A 523 -11.71 8.95 25.64
C ARG A 523 -12.65 8.59 24.49
N VAL A 524 -12.60 9.31 23.36
CA VAL A 524 -13.52 9.06 22.24
C VAL A 524 -13.16 7.76 21.54
N ARG A 525 -11.87 7.52 21.30
CA ARG A 525 -11.39 6.24 20.77
C ARG A 525 -11.80 5.05 21.64
N ASP A 526 -11.67 5.18 22.96
CA ASP A 526 -12.06 4.13 23.91
C ASP A 526 -13.57 3.87 23.87
N GLN A 527 -14.39 4.93 23.79
CA GLN A 527 -15.85 4.81 23.66
C GLN A 527 -16.26 4.10 22.37
N ILE A 528 -15.61 4.40 21.24
CA ILE A 528 -15.86 3.70 19.97
C ILE A 528 -15.47 2.21 20.11
N GLY A 529 -14.29 1.92 20.66
CA GLY A 529 -13.84 0.54 20.88
C GLY A 529 -14.77 -0.27 21.79
N ASN A 530 -15.24 0.35 22.88
CA ASN A 530 -16.22 -0.28 23.77
C ASN A 530 -17.54 -0.57 23.06
N LEU A 531 -18.08 0.38 22.29
CA LEU A 531 -19.29 0.16 21.50
C LEU A 531 -19.13 -1.01 20.53
N TRP A 532 -18.02 -1.09 19.81
CA TRP A 532 -17.79 -2.17 18.85
C TRP A 532 -17.60 -3.53 19.50
N ARG A 533 -16.93 -3.60 20.66
CA ARG A 533 -16.86 -4.81 21.47
C ARG A 533 -18.26 -5.27 21.88
N ASP A 534 -19.04 -4.38 22.49
CA ASP A 534 -20.39 -4.71 22.99
C ASP A 534 -21.33 -5.14 21.85
N MET A 535 -21.19 -4.55 20.66
CA MET A 535 -21.93 -4.96 19.46
C MET A 535 -21.48 -6.32 18.89
N SER A 536 -20.21 -6.70 19.10
CA SER A 536 -19.65 -7.98 18.66
C SER A 536 -20.04 -9.13 19.59
N ASP A 537 -20.14 -8.88 20.89
CA ASP A 537 -20.54 -9.88 21.88
C ASP A 537 -22.02 -10.28 21.75
N GLY A 538 -22.85 -9.40 21.18
CA GLY A 538 -24.28 -9.65 20.93
C GLY A 538 -24.60 -10.39 19.63
N SER A 539 -23.62 -10.62 18.75
CA SER A 539 -23.82 -11.18 17.41
C SER A 539 -22.67 -12.12 17.02
N ASN A 540 -22.91 -13.44 17.05
CA ASN A 540 -21.91 -14.42 16.61
C ASN A 540 -21.59 -14.37 15.11
N GLU A 541 -22.39 -13.65 14.31
CA GLU A 541 -22.22 -13.64 12.86
C GLU A 541 -21.25 -12.55 12.37
N ARG A 542 -21.03 -11.46 13.14
CA ARG A 542 -20.23 -10.31 12.67
C ARG A 542 -19.45 -9.65 13.80
N VAL A 543 -18.17 -9.96 13.81
CA VAL A 543 -17.22 -9.50 14.81
C VAL A 543 -16.51 -8.25 14.27
N LEU A 544 -16.57 -7.16 15.03
CA LEU A 544 -15.81 -5.94 14.75
C LEU A 544 -14.53 -5.95 15.57
N CYS A 545 -13.40 -5.88 14.89
CA CYS A 545 -12.12 -5.70 15.55
C CYS A 545 -11.52 -4.35 15.11
N PRO A 546 -11.12 -3.48 16.04
CA PRO A 546 -10.41 -2.26 15.69
C PRO A 546 -9.11 -2.57 14.93
N LEU A 547 -8.57 -1.56 14.25
CA LEU A 547 -7.22 -1.59 13.68
C LEU A 547 -6.32 -0.58 14.41
N SER A 548 -5.02 -0.85 14.41
CA SER A 548 -3.98 0.01 14.98
C SER A 548 -3.64 1.20 14.09
N VAL A 549 -4.36 1.38 12.98
CA VAL A 549 -4.21 2.49 12.04
C VAL A 549 -4.48 3.82 12.75
N ARG A 550 -3.65 4.80 12.45
CA ARG A 550 -3.76 6.19 12.92
C ARG A 550 -3.67 7.13 11.72
N ALA A 551 -4.21 8.34 11.86
CA ALA A 551 -4.00 9.37 10.87
C ALA A 551 -2.51 9.71 10.76
N ALA A 552 -1.97 9.74 9.54
CA ALA A 552 -0.61 10.20 9.30
C ALA A 552 -0.62 11.70 8.95
N GLY A 553 0.51 12.37 9.16
CA GLY A 553 0.78 13.71 8.61
C GLY A 553 0.87 13.69 7.07
N SER A 554 1.35 14.79 6.49
CA SER A 554 1.43 14.91 5.04
C SER A 554 2.61 14.09 4.52
N GLY A 555 2.37 13.35 3.43
CA GLY A 555 3.34 12.37 2.93
C GLY A 555 3.34 11.09 3.75
N GLY A 556 4.53 10.50 3.95
CA GLY A 556 4.69 9.29 4.76
C GLY A 556 4.33 7.97 4.06
N GLY A 557 4.30 7.96 2.72
CA GLY A 557 4.21 6.73 1.93
C GLY A 557 5.55 5.99 1.85
N LEU A 558 5.96 5.64 0.64
CA LEU A 558 7.17 4.86 0.39
C LEU A 558 8.43 5.64 0.78
N CYS A 559 9.27 5.03 1.61
CA CYS A 559 10.54 5.62 2.06
C CYS A 559 11.63 4.56 2.21
N ALA A 560 12.88 4.96 1.99
CA ALA A 560 14.05 4.17 2.32
C ALA A 560 14.26 4.15 3.84
N THR A 561 14.63 2.99 4.38
CA THR A 561 14.92 2.81 5.80
C THR A 561 16.28 2.15 6.00
N LYS A 562 16.87 2.30 7.19
CA LYS A 562 18.12 1.63 7.57
C LYS A 562 17.90 0.19 8.07
N LEU A 563 16.70 -0.36 7.91
CA LEU A 563 16.38 -1.70 8.38
C LEU A 563 17.18 -2.73 7.59
N LYS A 564 17.96 -3.52 8.33
CA LYS A 564 18.65 -4.69 7.81
C LYS A 564 17.70 -5.90 7.88
N TRP A 565 18.04 -6.93 7.11
CA TRP A 565 17.31 -8.20 6.96
C TRP A 565 16.76 -8.78 8.27
#